data_AF-A0A954CB70-F1
#
_entry.id   AF-A0A954CB70-F1
#
_cell.length_a   1.000
_cell.length_b   1.000
_cell.length_c   1.000
_cell.angle_alpha   90.00
_cell.angle_beta   90.00
_cell.angle_gamma   90.00
#
_symmetry.space_group_name_H-M   'P 1'
#
loop_
_entity.id
_entity.type
_entity.pdbx_description
1 polymer ?
#
loop_
_entity_poly.entity_id
_entity_poly.type
_entity_poly.pdbx_seq_one_letter_code
_entity_poly.pdbx_strand_id
1 'polypeptide(L)'
;MDMQFTAADLAFRDEVRAFLATELPDDIRERWQNGSLIFPDRDDAVRWQKILHRKGWIAPNWPKEHGGPGWTVSQKFIFETEMAEAGAPPVIPLGLRMVGPVIMRYGTPEQKARFLPRILATDD
;
A
#
# COMPACT_ATOMS: atom_id res chain seq x y z
N MET A 1 21.07 8.55 -16.50
CA MET A 1 20.08 7.89 -15.63
C MET A 1 19.90 6.50 -16.20
N ASP A 2 20.43 5.48 -15.53
CA ASP A 2 20.30 4.10 -15.99
C ASP A 2 18.84 3.67 -15.75
N MET A 3 18.09 3.46 -16.83
CA MET A 3 16.64 3.20 -16.77
C MET A 3 16.30 1.70 -16.76
N GLN A 4 17.30 0.83 -16.55
CA GLN A 4 17.11 -0.61 -16.55
C GLN A 4 16.90 -1.13 -15.14
N PHE A 5 15.89 -1.99 -14.96
CA PHE A 5 15.65 -2.68 -13.69
C PHE A 5 16.78 -3.67 -13.40
N THR A 6 17.20 -3.73 -12.14
CA THR A 6 18.16 -4.72 -11.68
C THR A 6 17.50 -6.11 -11.59
N ALA A 7 18.31 -7.17 -11.44
CA ALA A 7 17.78 -8.50 -11.18
C ALA A 7 16.94 -8.56 -9.89
N ALA A 8 17.30 -7.77 -8.87
CA ALA A 8 16.53 -7.66 -7.63
C ALA A 8 15.17 -6.96 -7.84
N ASP A 9 15.13 -5.94 -8.70
CA ASP A 9 13.88 -5.27 -9.07
C ASP A 9 12.95 -6.21 -9.85
N LEU A 10 13.49 -7.01 -10.78
CA LEU A 10 12.71 -7.99 -11.53
C LEU A 10 12.15 -9.10 -10.63
N ALA A 11 12.97 -9.60 -9.70
CA ALA A 11 12.51 -10.58 -8.71
C ALA A 11 11.41 -10.00 -7.80
N PHE A 12 11.53 -8.73 -7.40
CA PHE A 12 10.50 -8.05 -6.64
C PHE A 12 9.21 -7.87 -7.45
N ARG A 13 9.30 -7.53 -8.73
CA ARG A 13 8.13 -7.47 -9.62
C ARG A 13 7.39 -8.81 -9.66
N ASP A 14 8.13 -9.91 -9.78
CA ASP A 14 7.54 -11.23 -9.82
C ASP A 14 6.89 -11.60 -8.46
N GLU A 15 7.48 -11.18 -7.33
CA GLU A 15 6.86 -11.29 -6.01
C GLU A 15 5.54 -10.52 -5.93
N VAL A 16 5.51 -9.28 -6.41
CA VAL A 16 4.30 -8.44 -6.42
C VAL A 16 3.19 -9.08 -7.26
N ARG A 17 3.53 -9.59 -8.46
CA ARG A 17 2.57 -10.30 -9.33
C ARG A 17 2.01 -11.54 -8.66
N ALA A 18 2.87 -12.36 -8.06
CA ALA A 18 2.44 -13.56 -7.36
C ALA A 18 1.50 -13.20 -6.20
N PHE A 19 1.86 -12.19 -5.41
CA PHE A 19 1.01 -11.70 -4.31
C PHE A 19 -0.34 -11.22 -4.81
N LEU A 20 -0.39 -10.40 -5.88
CA LEU A 20 -1.64 -9.89 -6.42
C LEU A 20 -2.51 -11.02 -6.99
N ALA A 21 -1.92 -12.00 -7.67
CA ALA A 21 -2.66 -13.14 -8.19
C ALA A 21 -3.30 -14.01 -7.09
N THR A 22 -2.72 -14.03 -5.87
CA THR A 22 -3.22 -14.86 -4.77
C THR A 22 -4.08 -14.10 -3.76
N GLU A 23 -3.77 -12.83 -3.50
CA GLU A 23 -4.33 -12.09 -2.37
C GLU A 23 -5.28 -10.97 -2.78
N LEU A 24 -5.26 -10.50 -4.04
CA LEU A 24 -6.25 -9.55 -4.54
C LEU A 24 -7.60 -10.26 -4.72
N PRO A 25 -8.65 -9.93 -3.94
CA PRO A 25 -9.92 -10.61 -4.09
C PRO A 25 -10.57 -10.27 -5.43
N ASP A 26 -10.96 -11.30 -6.18
CA ASP A 26 -11.58 -11.14 -7.51
C ASP A 26 -12.83 -10.24 -7.45
N ASP A 27 -13.62 -10.38 -6.38
CA ASP A 27 -14.85 -9.62 -6.18
C ASP A 27 -14.57 -8.11 -5.99
N ILE A 28 -13.48 -7.75 -5.32
CA ILE A 28 -13.01 -6.36 -5.18
C ILE A 28 -12.49 -5.84 -6.52
N ARG A 29 -11.66 -6.63 -7.21
CA ARG A 29 -11.10 -6.26 -8.53
C ARG A 29 -12.20 -5.99 -9.54
N GLU A 30 -13.18 -6.87 -9.65
CA GLU A 30 -14.31 -6.73 -10.59
C GLU A 30 -15.16 -5.51 -10.28
N ARG A 31 -15.51 -5.28 -9.01
CA ARG A 31 -16.27 -4.08 -8.62
C ARG A 31 -15.51 -2.79 -8.90
N TRP A 32 -14.20 -2.79 -8.66
CA TRP A 32 -13.35 -1.64 -8.95
C TRP A 32 -13.27 -1.36 -10.47
N GLN A 33 -12.98 -2.38 -11.28
CA GLN A 33 -12.84 -2.22 -12.73
C GLN A 33 -14.15 -1.85 -13.44
N ASN A 34 -15.29 -2.29 -12.90
CA ASN A 34 -16.62 -1.99 -13.46
C ASN A 34 -17.28 -0.76 -12.82
N GLY A 35 -16.66 -0.17 -11.80
CA GLY A 35 -17.19 0.98 -11.07
C GLY A 35 -16.93 2.31 -11.79
N SER A 36 -17.72 3.33 -11.46
CA SER A 36 -17.52 4.72 -11.90
C SER A 36 -16.92 5.60 -10.81
N LEU A 37 -16.66 5.05 -9.62
CA LEU A 37 -16.16 5.77 -8.47
C LEU A 37 -14.65 6.01 -8.57
N ILE A 38 -14.22 7.15 -8.05
CA ILE A 38 -12.79 7.52 -7.96
C ILE A 38 -12.09 6.77 -6.81
N PHE A 39 -12.88 6.29 -5.83
CA PHE A 39 -12.41 5.51 -4.69
C PHE A 39 -13.22 4.23 -4.54
N PRO A 40 -12.60 3.13 -4.04
CA PRO A 40 -13.34 1.93 -3.69
C PRO A 40 -14.38 2.22 -2.60
N ASP A 41 -15.41 1.38 -2.55
CA ASP A 41 -16.31 1.35 -1.40
C ASP A 41 -15.54 1.15 -0.08
N ARG A 42 -16.09 1.63 1.03
CA ARG A 42 -15.44 1.56 2.34
C ARG A 42 -15.06 0.11 2.70
N ASP A 43 -15.94 -0.85 2.50
CA ASP A 43 -15.70 -2.23 2.95
C ASP A 43 -14.61 -2.90 2.10
N ASP A 44 -14.64 -2.65 0.79
CA ASP A 44 -13.60 -3.10 -0.14
C ASP A 44 -12.25 -2.46 0.17
N ALA A 45 -12.23 -1.15 0.43
CA ALA A 45 -11.04 -0.42 0.82
C ALA A 45 -10.42 -0.99 2.10
N VAL A 46 -11.23 -1.22 3.13
CA VAL A 46 -10.79 -1.76 4.43
C VAL A 46 -10.26 -3.18 4.25
N ARG A 47 -10.99 -4.06 3.54
CA ARG A 47 -10.56 -5.44 3.30
C ARG A 47 -9.24 -5.48 2.54
N TRP A 48 -9.13 -4.71 1.48
CA TRP A 48 -7.91 -4.65 0.66
C TRP A 48 -6.72 -4.07 1.42
N GLN A 49 -6.89 -2.96 2.12
CA GLN A 49 -5.84 -2.37 2.94
C GLN A 49 -5.37 -3.30 4.06
N LYS A 50 -6.27 -4.06 4.68
CA LYS A 50 -5.89 -5.07 5.68
C LYS A 50 -5.07 -6.20 5.08
N ILE A 51 -5.36 -6.62 3.85
CA ILE A 51 -4.54 -7.60 3.11
C ILE A 51 -3.12 -7.04 2.90
N LEU A 52 -3.00 -5.82 2.36
CA LEU A 52 -1.72 -5.14 2.18
C LEU A 52 -0.95 -4.95 3.50
N HIS A 53 -1.65 -4.60 4.58
CA HIS A 53 -1.05 -4.40 5.89
C HIS A 53 -0.45 -5.70 6.45
N ARG A 54 -1.16 -6.84 6.33
CA ARG A 54 -0.63 -8.14 6.78
C ARG A 54 0.68 -8.51 6.09
N LYS A 55 0.84 -8.13 4.82
CA LYS A 55 2.09 -8.31 4.06
C LYS A 55 3.15 -7.23 4.37
N GLY A 56 2.76 -6.13 5.02
CA GLY A 56 3.62 -4.98 5.33
C GLY A 56 3.74 -3.97 4.19
N TRP A 57 2.82 -4.02 3.21
CA TRP A 57 2.91 -3.27 1.94
C TRP A 57 1.94 -2.09 1.85
N ILE A 58 1.09 -1.87 2.86
CA ILE A 58 0.06 -0.82 2.86
C ILE A 58 0.65 0.60 2.75
N ALA A 59 1.88 0.82 3.25
CA ALA A 59 2.49 2.14 3.31
C ALA A 59 3.88 2.21 2.64
N PRO A 60 3.97 2.13 1.29
CA PRO A 60 5.24 2.12 0.56
C PRO A 60 6.14 3.34 0.83
N ASN A 61 5.53 4.47 1.18
CA ASN A 61 6.22 5.73 1.42
C ASN A 61 6.62 5.97 2.87
N TRP A 62 6.25 5.07 3.78
CA TRP A 62 6.63 5.21 5.18
C TRP A 62 8.07 4.72 5.40
N PRO A 63 8.83 5.38 6.30
CA PRO A 63 10.09 4.85 6.78
C PRO A 63 9.90 3.48 7.45
N LYS A 64 10.93 2.62 7.36
CA LYS A 64 10.91 1.28 7.96
C LYS A 64 10.70 1.32 9.49
N GLU A 65 11.28 2.31 10.17
CA GLU A 65 11.10 2.54 11.61
C GLU A 65 9.65 2.85 12.02
N HIS A 66 8.80 3.22 11.06
CA HIS A 66 7.37 3.49 11.27
C HIS A 66 6.48 2.41 10.64
N GLY A 67 7.03 1.27 10.20
CA GLY A 67 6.27 0.15 9.67
C GLY A 67 6.08 0.14 8.15
N GLY A 68 6.80 1.01 7.41
CA GLY A 68 6.86 0.91 5.96
C GLY A 68 7.76 -0.24 5.48
N PRO A 69 7.63 -0.68 4.21
CA PRO A 69 8.34 -1.84 3.70
C PRO A 69 9.85 -1.60 3.47
N GLY A 70 10.30 -0.34 3.45
CA GLY A 70 11.71 0.00 3.24
C GLY A 70 12.19 -0.15 1.78
N TRP A 71 11.26 -0.05 0.83
CA TRP A 71 11.54 -0.19 -0.60
C TRP A 71 12.36 0.95 -1.20
N THR A 72 13.14 0.61 -2.23
CA THR A 72 13.80 1.58 -3.11
C THR A 72 12.77 2.34 -3.96
N VAL A 73 13.21 3.41 -4.64
CA VAL A 73 12.35 4.15 -5.57
C VAL A 73 11.86 3.25 -6.71
N SER A 74 12.74 2.41 -7.27
CA SER A 74 12.40 1.45 -8.33
C SER A 74 11.34 0.45 -7.86
N GLN A 75 11.49 -0.10 -6.66
CA GLN A 75 10.53 -1.04 -6.08
C GLN A 75 9.15 -0.40 -5.84
N LYS A 76 9.11 0.85 -5.35
CA LYS A 76 7.84 1.58 -5.21
C LYS A 76 7.15 1.76 -6.56
N PHE A 77 7.89 2.15 -7.58
CA PHE A 77 7.38 2.30 -8.95
C PHE A 77 6.85 0.96 -9.50
N ILE A 78 7.59 -0.12 -9.31
CA ILE A 78 7.17 -1.47 -9.70
C ILE A 78 5.87 -1.84 -8.99
N PHE A 79 5.81 -1.67 -7.67
CA PHE A 79 4.61 -1.99 -6.90
C PHE A 79 3.39 -1.21 -7.39
N GLU A 80 3.51 0.11 -7.59
CA GLU A 80 2.42 0.94 -8.09
C GLU A 80 2.00 0.54 -9.51
N THR A 81 2.94 0.17 -10.38
CA THR A 81 2.68 -0.29 -11.75
C THR A 81 1.93 -1.62 -11.74
N GLU A 82 2.41 -2.61 -11.02
CA GLU A 82 1.82 -3.95 -10.99
C GLU A 82 0.43 -3.94 -10.30
N MET A 83 0.24 -3.09 -9.28
CA MET A 83 -1.08 -2.86 -8.69
C MET A 83 -2.10 -2.33 -9.72
N ALA A 84 -1.67 -1.37 -10.54
CA ALA A 84 -2.52 -0.80 -11.59
C ALA A 84 -2.82 -1.84 -12.69
N GLU A 85 -1.82 -2.57 -13.15
CA GLU A 85 -1.97 -3.63 -14.16
C GLU A 85 -2.87 -4.77 -13.68
N ALA A 86 -2.79 -5.13 -12.39
CA ALA A 86 -3.68 -6.13 -11.78
C ALA A 86 -5.12 -5.64 -11.55
N GLY A 87 -5.41 -4.35 -11.80
CA GLY A 87 -6.70 -3.75 -11.51
C GLY A 87 -7.00 -3.67 -10.02
N ALA A 88 -5.99 -3.60 -9.16
CA ALA A 88 -6.18 -3.42 -7.73
C ALA A 88 -6.68 -2.00 -7.44
N PRO A 89 -7.64 -1.82 -6.51
CA PRO A 89 -8.06 -0.49 -6.11
C PRO A 89 -6.94 0.23 -5.34
N PRO A 90 -6.89 1.58 -5.42
CA PRO A 90 -5.95 2.36 -4.65
C PRO A 90 -6.25 2.29 -3.15
N VAL A 91 -5.24 2.50 -2.32
CA VAL A 91 -5.42 2.71 -0.87
C VAL A 91 -5.97 4.09 -0.58
N ILE A 92 -6.80 4.21 0.46
CA ILE A 92 -7.35 5.49 0.93
C ILE A 92 -6.21 6.35 1.49
N PRO A 93 -6.00 7.55 0.94
CA PRO A 93 -4.80 8.34 1.22
C PRO A 93 -4.84 9.07 2.57
N LEU A 94 -6.01 9.25 3.19
CA LEU A 94 -6.17 10.13 4.35
C LEU A 94 -5.25 9.74 5.52
N GLY A 95 -5.34 8.50 6.00
CA GLY A 95 -4.49 8.02 7.09
C GLY A 95 -3.02 7.93 6.68
N LEU A 96 -2.75 7.31 5.52
CA LEU A 96 -1.41 6.93 5.11
C LEU A 96 -0.57 8.08 4.54
N ARG A 97 -1.17 8.96 3.74
CA ARG A 97 -0.47 10.03 3.01
C ARG A 97 -0.64 11.40 3.64
N MET A 98 -1.66 11.63 4.47
CA MET A 98 -1.91 12.94 5.08
C MET A 98 -1.65 12.92 6.59
N VAL A 99 -2.35 12.09 7.36
CA VAL A 99 -2.28 12.12 8.83
C VAL A 99 -0.99 11.49 9.36
N GLY A 100 -0.61 10.31 8.85
CA GLY A 100 0.58 9.58 9.28
C GLY A 100 1.86 10.42 9.26
N PRO A 101 2.22 11.06 8.13
CA PRO A 101 3.43 11.89 8.05
C PRO A 101 3.45 13.05 9.05
N VAL A 102 2.31 13.68 9.33
CA VAL A 102 2.20 14.75 10.34
C VAL A 102 2.49 14.20 11.73
N ILE A 103 1.94 13.04 12.09
CA ILE A 103 2.19 12.38 13.37
C ILE A 103 3.65 11.93 13.49
N MET A 104 4.25 11.38 12.43
CA MET A 104 5.66 11.02 12.42
C MET A 104 6.57 12.23 12.66
N ARG A 105 6.24 13.37 12.04
CA ARG A 105 7.06 14.58 12.12
C ARG A 105 6.89 15.34 13.42
N TYR A 106 5.65 15.52 13.88
CA TYR A 106 5.29 16.44 14.96
C TYR A 106 4.65 15.78 16.18
N GLY A 107 4.26 14.51 16.08
CA GLY A 107 3.60 13.80 17.17
C GLY A 107 4.54 13.52 18.35
N THR A 108 3.97 13.47 19.55
CA THR A 108 4.68 12.98 20.73
C THR A 108 4.96 11.46 20.61
N PRO A 109 5.90 10.90 21.38
CA PRO A 109 6.14 9.46 21.39
C PRO A 109 4.85 8.65 21.64
N GLU A 110 3.96 9.12 22.52
CA GLU A 110 2.69 8.48 22.86
C GLU A 110 1.72 8.54 21.68
N GLN A 111 1.64 9.68 20.97
CA GLN A 111 0.82 9.81 19.77
C GLN A 111 1.32 8.90 18.64
N LYS A 112 2.64 8.83 18.42
CA LYS A 112 3.23 7.93 17.42
C LYS A 112 2.91 6.47 17.73
N ALA A 113 3.14 6.04 18.97
CA ALA A 113 2.88 4.68 19.43
C ALA A 113 1.39 4.31 19.35
N ARG A 114 0.49 5.28 19.59
CA ARG A 114 -0.96 5.05 19.53
C ARG A 114 -1.48 5.00 18.10
N PHE A 115 -1.16 5.99 17.27
CA PHE A 115 -1.87 6.22 16.00
C PHE A 115 -1.21 5.56 14.80
N LEU A 116 0.13 5.51 14.71
CA LEU A 116 0.80 4.97 13.51
C LEU A 116 0.47 3.49 13.25
N PRO A 117 0.48 2.59 14.27
CA PRO A 117 0.10 1.20 14.05
C PRO A 117 -1.37 1.03 13.66
N ARG A 118 -2.27 1.89 14.18
CA ARG A 118 -3.71 1.83 13.90
C ARG A 118 -4.05 2.31 12.49
N ILE A 119 -3.34 3.34 12.01
CA ILE A 119 -3.42 3.80 10.62
C ILE A 119 -2.96 2.70 9.67
N LEU A 120 -1.84 2.03 9.97
CA LEU A 120 -1.38 0.88 9.18
C LEU A 120 -2.39 -0.27 9.20
N ALA A 121 -3.00 -0.54 10.35
CA ALA A 121 -4.01 -1.58 10.50
C ALA A 121 -5.36 -1.24 9.84
N THR A 122 -5.57 0.00 9.39
CA THR A 122 -6.87 0.48 8.91
C THR A 122 -7.97 0.31 9.98
N ASP A 123 -7.63 0.68 11.21
CA ASP A 123 -8.57 0.64 12.35
C ASP A 123 -9.01 2.05 12.80
N ASP A 124 -8.48 3.10 12.18
CA ASP A 124 -8.85 4.53 12.32
C ASP A 124 -9.01 5.18 10.93
#